data_AF-A0A1T4KTJ4-F1
#
_entry.id   AF-A0A1T4KTJ4-F1
#
_cell.length_a   1.000
_cell.length_b   1.000
_cell.length_c   1.000
_cell.angle_alpha   90.00
_cell.angle_beta   90.00
_cell.angle_gamma   90.00
#
_symmetry.space_group_name_H-M   'P 1'
#
loop_
_entity.id
_entity.type
_entity.pdbx_description
1 polymer ?
#
loop_
_entity_poly.entity_id
_entity_poly.type
_entity_poly.pdbx_seq_one_letter_code
_entity_poly.pdbx_strand_id
1 'polypeptide(L)'
;MKINENIRIKYIIIIALIIGFSIASGVGCYYIYNFVQTKKQNNNRNIRDNLIKDIDTIPVSSFIPILEDRYFQKFVNKDRFNNKYIDQNLINEIVKDLVRRLKSSNGKFYFDYDILSQQHATLRVMYISDDYSQKDEKIFEILLD
;
A
#
# COMPACT_ATOMS: atom_id res chain seq x y z
N MET A 1 50.66 -17.28 -34.50
CA MET A 1 49.48 -16.69 -35.19
C MET A 1 49.40 -15.21 -34.78
N LYS A 2 49.88 -14.27 -35.62
CA LYS A 2 49.86 -12.83 -35.29
C LYS A 2 48.43 -12.32 -35.49
N ILE A 3 47.74 -12.05 -34.39
CA ILE A 3 46.41 -11.44 -34.44
C ILE A 3 46.59 -10.04 -35.03
N ASN A 4 45.86 -9.76 -36.11
CA ASN A 4 45.90 -8.50 -36.84
C ASN A 4 45.61 -7.34 -35.87
N GLU A 5 46.49 -6.35 -35.80
CA GLU A 5 46.44 -5.26 -34.80
C GLU A 5 45.12 -4.47 -34.88
N ASN A 6 44.56 -4.36 -36.09
CA ASN A 6 43.26 -3.75 -36.33
C ASN A 6 42.09 -4.47 -35.64
N ILE A 7 42.20 -5.79 -35.44
CA ILE A 7 41.18 -6.58 -34.75
C ILE A 7 41.26 -6.31 -33.24
N ARG A 8 42.48 -6.21 -32.68
CA ARG A 8 42.68 -5.92 -31.24
C ARG A 8 42.12 -4.56 -30.84
N ILE A 9 42.35 -3.53 -31.66
CA ILE A 9 41.85 -2.16 -31.40
C ILE A 9 40.32 -2.14 -31.39
N LYS A 10 39.66 -2.83 -32.33
CA LYS A 10 38.19 -2.92 -32.37
C LYS A 10 37.61 -3.56 -31.10
N TYR A 11 38.23 -4.63 -30.60
CA TYR A 11 37.79 -5.28 -29.36
C TYR A 11 37.96 -4.40 -28.11
N ILE A 12 39.05 -3.64 -28.03
CA ILE A 12 39.28 -2.71 -26.91
C ILE A 12 38.22 -1.61 -26.88
N ILE A 13 37.83 -1.07 -28.03
CA ILE A 13 36.77 -0.04 -28.14
C ILE A 13 35.42 -0.60 -27.70
N ILE A 14 35.08 -1.83 -28.10
CA ILE A 14 33.81 -2.48 -27.70
C ILE A 14 33.75 -2.71 -26.19
N ILE A 15 34.85 -3.17 -25.58
CA ILE A 15 34.92 -3.39 -24.13
C ILE A 15 34.79 -2.06 -23.36
N ALA A 16 35.43 -1.00 -23.84
CA ALA A 16 35.32 0.34 -23.22
C ALA A 16 33.88 0.88 -23.25
N LEU A 17 33.13 0.63 -24.34
CA LEU A 17 31.73 1.05 -24.44
C LEU A 17 30.82 0.27 -23.46
N ILE A 18 31.02 -1.04 -23.31
CA ILE A 18 30.23 -1.87 -22.39
C ILE A 18 30.47 -1.47 -20.93
N ILE A 19 31.73 -1.22 -20.56
CA ILE A 19 32.09 -0.77 -19.20
C ILE A 19 31.53 0.63 -18.94
N GLY A 20 31.62 1.54 -19.91
CA GLY A 20 31.06 2.89 -19.79
C GLY A 20 29.53 2.90 -19.58
N PHE A 21 28.81 2.02 -20.30
CA PHE A 21 27.34 1.92 -20.18
C PHE A 21 26.89 1.31 -18.84
N SER A 22 27.69 0.41 -18.26
CA SER A 22 27.40 -0.27 -16.99
C SER A 22 27.51 0.68 -15.78
N ILE A 23 28.40 1.67 -15.84
CA ILE A 23 28.58 2.65 -14.74
C ILE A 23 27.44 3.68 -14.74
N ALA A 24 26.95 4.11 -15.91
CA ALA A 24 25.87 5.08 -16.02
C ALA A 24 24.51 4.54 -15.53
N SER A 25 24.25 3.25 -15.71
CA SER A 25 22.99 2.61 -15.30
C SER A 25 22.89 2.39 -13.78
N GLY A 26 24.03 2.17 -13.09
CA GLY A 26 24.06 2.00 -11.63
C GLY A 26 23.67 3.25 -10.84
N VAL A 27 24.16 4.43 -11.26
CA VAL A 27 23.86 5.70 -10.57
C VAL A 27 22.39 6.10 -10.78
N GLY A 28 21.84 5.89 -11.97
CA GLY A 28 20.43 6.20 -12.29
C GLY A 28 19.45 5.39 -11.43
N CYS A 29 19.71 4.09 -11.24
CA CYS A 29 18.84 3.24 -10.42
C CYS A 29 18.82 3.65 -8.95
N TYR A 30 19.95 4.11 -8.41
CA TYR A 30 20.05 4.55 -7.01
C TYR A 30 19.21 5.81 -6.73
N TYR A 31 19.26 6.80 -7.62
CA TYR A 31 18.46 8.03 -7.45
C TYR A 31 16.96 7.78 -7.58
N ILE A 32 16.54 6.93 -8.52
CA ILE A 32 15.11 6.56 -8.66
C ILE A 32 14.62 5.81 -7.42
N TYR A 33 15.42 4.88 -6.89
CA TYR A 33 15.06 4.12 -5.69
C TYR A 33 14.86 5.04 -4.46
N ASN A 34 15.80 5.95 -4.21
CA ASN A 34 15.69 6.90 -3.09
C ASN A 34 14.53 7.88 -3.24
N PHE A 35 14.24 8.35 -4.46
CA PHE A 35 13.12 9.26 -4.72
C PHE A 35 11.75 8.59 -4.49
N VAL A 36 11.59 7.34 -4.90
CA VAL A 36 10.35 6.57 -4.66
C VAL A 36 10.19 6.25 -3.17
N GLN A 37 11.27 5.90 -2.46
CA GLN A 37 11.20 5.64 -1.02
C GLN A 37 10.87 6.91 -0.20
N THR A 38 11.47 8.05 -0.50
CA THR A 38 11.20 9.29 0.26
C THR A 38 9.76 9.78 0.10
N LYS A 39 9.13 9.60 -1.08
CA LYS A 39 7.70 9.88 -1.23
C LYS A 39 6.81 8.98 -0.37
N LYS A 40 7.16 7.70 -0.23
CA LYS A 40 6.43 6.75 0.62
C LYS A 40 6.58 7.07 2.12
N GLN A 41 7.75 7.59 2.53
CA GLN A 41 8.04 7.91 3.93
C GLN A 41 7.48 9.28 4.38
N ASN A 42 7.46 10.30 3.51
CA ASN A 42 6.93 11.62 3.86
C ASN A 42 5.40 11.70 3.89
N ASN A 43 4.71 10.77 3.21
CA ASN A 43 3.25 10.67 3.31
C ASN A 43 2.83 10.02 4.66
N ASN A 44 3.64 9.12 5.21
CA ASN A 44 3.32 8.45 6.49
C ASN A 44 3.64 9.27 7.75
N ARG A 45 4.56 10.24 7.68
CA ARG A 45 4.87 11.09 8.85
C ARG A 45 3.86 12.21 9.08
N ASN A 46 3.26 12.77 8.03
CA ASN A 46 2.22 13.80 8.17
C ASN A 46 0.85 13.26 8.58
N ILE A 47 0.59 11.95 8.42
CA ILE A 47 -0.69 11.33 8.83
C ILE A 47 -0.71 11.06 10.34
N ARG A 48 0.44 10.65 10.94
CA ARG A 48 0.52 10.32 12.36
C ARG A 48 0.35 11.54 13.28
N ASP A 49 0.88 12.70 12.89
CA ASP A 49 0.81 13.91 13.72
C ASP A 49 -0.53 14.66 13.61
N ASN A 50 -1.34 14.38 12.59
CA ASN A 50 -2.70 14.93 12.44
C ASN A 50 -3.80 14.01 12.99
N LEU A 51 -3.55 12.72 13.21
CA LEU A 51 -4.53 11.76 13.77
C LEU A 51 -4.83 11.98 15.27
N ILE A 52 -3.95 12.64 16.02
CA ILE A 52 -4.12 12.85 17.47
C ILE A 52 -4.92 14.15 17.77
N LYS A 53 -5.10 15.03 16.78
CA LYS A 53 -5.71 16.35 17.00
C LYS A 53 -7.22 16.43 16.76
N ASP A 54 -7.85 15.41 16.18
CA ASP A 54 -9.27 15.42 15.79
C ASP A 54 -10.14 14.40 16.56
N ILE A 55 -9.83 14.13 17.84
CA ILE A 55 -10.65 13.21 18.66
C ILE A 55 -11.90 13.90 19.26
N ASP A 56 -12.01 15.23 19.23
CA ASP A 56 -13.06 15.96 19.97
C ASP A 56 -14.20 16.56 19.13
N THR A 57 -14.37 16.16 17.88
CA THR A 57 -15.55 16.55 17.08
C THR A 57 -16.13 15.36 16.34
N ILE A 58 -16.78 14.45 17.06
CA ILE A 58 -17.64 13.42 16.47
C ILE A 58 -18.81 14.15 15.77
N PRO A 59 -18.89 14.18 14.42
CA PRO A 59 -20.11 14.62 13.78
C PRO A 59 -21.15 13.52 14.00
N VAL A 60 -22.31 13.93 14.47
CA VAL A 60 -23.51 13.11 14.59
C VAL A 60 -23.77 12.45 13.22
N SER A 61 -23.79 11.11 13.17
CA SER A 61 -23.98 10.25 11.98
C SER A 61 -22.75 10.05 11.06
N SER A 62 -21.86 9.14 11.44
CA SER A 62 -20.87 8.52 10.52
C SER A 62 -21.55 7.44 9.68
N PHE A 63 -21.38 7.46 8.35
CA PHE A 63 -21.91 6.43 7.45
C PHE A 63 -21.11 5.13 7.54
N ILE A 64 -19.82 5.23 7.84
CA ILE A 64 -18.94 4.08 7.95
C ILE A 64 -19.22 3.37 9.29
N PRO A 65 -19.70 2.12 9.28
CA PRO A 65 -20.03 1.42 10.52
C PRO A 65 -18.79 1.24 11.39
N ILE A 66 -18.97 1.30 12.71
CA ILE A 66 -17.93 0.93 13.67
C ILE A 66 -17.75 -0.59 13.57
N LEU A 67 -16.51 -1.03 13.37
CA LEU A 67 -16.14 -2.45 13.35
C LEU A 67 -15.32 -2.74 14.60
N GLU A 68 -15.79 -3.68 15.42
CA GLU A 68 -15.02 -4.20 16.56
C GLU A 68 -13.99 -5.25 16.10
N ASP A 69 -12.94 -5.51 16.87
CA ASP A 69 -11.92 -6.52 16.53
C ASP A 69 -12.51 -7.91 16.23
N ARG A 70 -13.57 -8.29 16.96
CA ARG A 70 -14.31 -9.54 16.78
C ARG A 70 -15.00 -9.65 15.42
N TYR A 71 -15.28 -8.53 14.75
CA TYR A 71 -15.84 -8.52 13.40
C TYR A 71 -14.87 -9.17 12.41
N PHE A 72 -13.58 -8.86 12.52
CA PHE A 72 -12.56 -9.36 11.61
C PHE A 72 -12.33 -10.86 11.76
N GLN A 73 -12.54 -11.42 12.95
CA GLN A 73 -12.43 -12.85 13.22
C GLN A 73 -13.32 -13.71 12.32
N LYS A 74 -14.43 -13.16 11.79
CA LYS A 74 -15.35 -13.87 10.90
C LYS A 74 -14.77 -14.14 9.50
N PHE A 75 -13.75 -13.38 9.12
CA PHE A 75 -13.12 -13.46 7.80
C PHE A 75 -11.75 -14.13 7.84
N VAL A 76 -11.34 -14.61 9.02
CA VAL A 76 -10.01 -15.18 9.24
C VAL A 76 -9.86 -16.50 8.51
N ASN A 77 -8.92 -16.52 7.58
CA ASN A 77 -8.47 -17.74 6.93
C ASN A 77 -7.42 -18.44 7.81
N LYS A 78 -7.40 -19.77 7.72
CA LYS A 78 -6.41 -20.61 8.37
C LYS A 78 -5.58 -21.36 7.34
N ASP A 79 -4.29 -21.47 7.59
CA ASP A 79 -3.39 -22.24 6.74
C ASP A 79 -3.55 -23.76 6.99
N ARG A 80 -2.73 -24.57 6.31
CA ARG A 80 -2.70 -26.04 6.46
C ARG A 80 -2.26 -26.50 7.85
N PHE A 81 -1.68 -25.61 8.65
CA PHE A 81 -1.22 -25.84 10.01
C PHE A 81 -2.17 -25.19 11.05
N ASN A 82 -3.36 -24.74 10.63
CA ASN A 82 -4.37 -24.09 11.47
C ASN A 82 -3.93 -22.72 12.05
N ASN A 83 -2.89 -22.10 11.49
CA ASN A 83 -2.47 -20.74 11.83
C ASN A 83 -3.35 -19.73 11.11
N LYS A 84 -3.81 -18.72 11.85
CA LYS A 84 -4.55 -17.60 11.29
C LYS A 84 -3.61 -16.70 10.48
N TYR A 85 -4.06 -16.26 9.32
CA TYR A 85 -3.29 -15.30 8.53
C TYR A 85 -4.17 -14.28 7.82
N ILE A 86 -3.61 -13.10 7.57
CA ILE A 86 -4.19 -12.03 6.77
C ILE A 86 -3.66 -12.15 5.35
N ASP A 87 -4.57 -12.26 4.40
CA ASP A 87 -4.29 -12.13 2.97
C ASP A 87 -5.22 -11.10 2.32
N GLN A 88 -4.96 -10.82 1.05
CA GLN A 88 -5.78 -9.92 0.26
C GLN A 88 -7.25 -10.39 0.18
N ASN A 89 -7.51 -11.69 0.22
CA ASN A 89 -8.89 -12.21 0.15
C ASN A 89 -9.69 -11.83 1.40
N LEU A 90 -9.08 -11.92 2.58
CA LEU A 90 -9.67 -11.47 3.83
C LEU A 90 -10.06 -9.97 3.74
N ILE A 91 -9.16 -9.13 3.24
CA ILE A 91 -9.42 -7.69 3.06
C ILE A 91 -10.58 -7.48 2.08
N ASN A 92 -10.60 -8.19 0.96
CA ASN A 92 -11.67 -8.10 -0.03
C ASN A 92 -13.04 -8.45 0.56
N GLU A 93 -13.14 -9.50 1.38
CA GLU A 93 -14.41 -9.89 2.00
C GLU A 93 -14.88 -8.87 3.05
N ILE A 94 -13.95 -8.28 3.83
CA ILE A 94 -14.27 -7.16 4.75
C ILE A 94 -14.86 -5.98 3.96
N VAL A 95 -14.17 -5.56 2.90
CA VAL A 95 -14.58 -4.44 2.05
C VAL A 95 -15.93 -4.71 1.40
N LYS A 96 -16.15 -5.93 0.91
CA LYS A 96 -17.42 -6.33 0.29
C LYS A 96 -18.58 -6.26 1.29
N ASP A 97 -18.38 -6.68 2.54
CA ASP A 97 -19.42 -6.55 3.57
C ASP A 97 -19.65 -5.09 3.95
N LEU A 98 -18.59 -4.27 4.05
CA LEU A 98 -18.70 -2.83 4.27
C LEU A 98 -19.52 -2.13 3.18
N VAL A 99 -19.16 -2.36 1.91
CA VAL A 99 -19.89 -1.82 0.76
C VAL A 99 -21.34 -2.30 0.77
N ARG A 100 -21.60 -3.57 1.14
CA ARG A 100 -22.97 -4.09 1.25
C ARG A 100 -23.79 -3.36 2.30
N ARG A 101 -23.19 -3.01 3.45
CA ARG A 101 -23.86 -2.20 4.50
C ARG A 101 -24.11 -0.77 4.05
N LEU A 102 -23.23 -0.24 3.20
CA LEU A 102 -23.34 1.11 2.62
C LEU A 102 -24.23 1.18 1.38
N LYS A 103 -24.67 0.06 0.79
CA LYS A 103 -25.52 0.07 -0.42
C LYS A 103 -26.85 0.83 -0.26
N SER A 104 -27.25 1.18 0.96
CA SER A 104 -28.38 2.06 1.23
C SER A 104 -28.07 3.56 1.15
N SER A 105 -26.81 3.97 0.98
CA SER A 105 -26.39 5.38 0.91
C SER A 105 -25.86 5.76 -0.48
N ASN A 106 -26.36 6.87 -1.03
CA ASN A 106 -25.92 7.41 -2.32
C ASN A 106 -24.54 8.07 -2.20
N GLY A 107 -23.50 7.39 -2.71
CA GLY A 107 -22.13 7.89 -2.68
C GLY A 107 -21.09 6.92 -3.23
N LYS A 108 -19.84 7.38 -3.22
CA LYS A 108 -18.65 6.65 -3.66
C LYS A 108 -17.88 6.14 -2.45
N PHE A 109 -17.52 4.87 -2.49
CA PHE A 109 -16.69 4.22 -1.48
C PHE A 109 -15.29 3.94 -2.05
N TYR A 110 -14.28 4.36 -1.31
CA TYR A 110 -12.87 4.18 -1.61
C TYR A 110 -12.22 3.40 -0.47
N PHE A 111 -11.27 2.54 -0.80
CA PHE A 111 -10.49 1.82 0.19
C PHE A 111 -9.06 1.63 -0.28
N ASP A 112 -8.15 1.54 0.68
CA ASP A 112 -6.74 1.21 0.50
C ASP A 112 -6.28 0.36 1.69
N TYR A 113 -5.26 -0.47 1.50
CA TYR A 113 -4.79 -1.35 2.57
C TYR A 113 -3.30 -1.65 2.50
N ASP A 114 -2.71 -1.87 3.67
CA ASP A 114 -1.33 -2.31 3.84
C ASP A 114 -1.31 -3.59 4.68
N ILE A 115 -0.80 -4.69 4.12
CA ILE A 115 -0.53 -5.91 4.89
C ILE A 115 0.90 -5.79 5.43
N LEU A 116 1.00 -5.54 6.74
CA LEU A 116 2.28 -5.31 7.43
C LEU A 116 2.93 -6.62 7.87
N SER A 117 2.12 -7.62 8.20
CA SER A 117 2.56 -8.98 8.50
C SER A 117 1.43 -10.00 8.26
N GLN A 118 1.70 -11.28 8.51
CA GLN A 118 0.66 -12.33 8.46
C GLN A 118 -0.47 -12.11 9.48
N GLN A 119 -0.30 -11.28 10.51
CA GLN A 119 -1.27 -11.08 11.59
C GLN A 119 -1.67 -9.61 11.76
N HIS A 120 -1.11 -8.71 10.94
CA HIS A 120 -1.34 -7.28 11.05
C HIS A 120 -1.56 -6.66 9.68
N ALA A 121 -2.71 -6.02 9.49
CA ALA A 121 -2.98 -5.18 8.35
C ALA A 121 -3.69 -3.89 8.76
N THR A 122 -3.56 -2.87 7.92
CA THR A 122 -4.28 -1.61 8.04
C THR A 122 -5.23 -1.47 6.86
N LEU A 123 -6.50 -1.19 7.12
CA LEU A 123 -7.52 -0.91 6.10
C LEU A 123 -7.99 0.53 6.26
N ARG A 124 -7.75 1.36 5.24
CA ARG A 124 -8.24 2.73 5.14
C ARG A 124 -9.49 2.72 4.28
N VAL A 125 -10.55 3.34 4.76
CA VAL A 125 -11.81 3.47 4.03
C VAL A 125 -12.25 4.93 4.02
N MET A 126 -12.79 5.36 2.88
CA MET A 126 -13.32 6.70 2.70
C MET A 126 -14.64 6.61 1.95
N TYR A 127 -15.65 7.29 2.48
CA TYR A 127 -16.94 7.45 1.85
C TYR A 127 -17.16 8.92 1.49
N ILE A 128 -17.66 9.16 0.28
CA ILE A 128 -18.02 10.50 -0.21
C ILE A 128 -19.45 10.41 -0.75
N SER A 129 -20.38 11.22 -0.22
CA SER A 129 -21.74 11.30 -0.76
C SER A 129 -21.75 11.87 -2.19
N ASP A 130 -22.76 11.51 -3.00
CA ASP A 130 -22.81 11.94 -4.41
C ASP A 130 -22.93 13.46 -4.59
N ASP A 131 -23.53 14.14 -3.62
CA ASP A 131 -23.63 15.60 -3.55
C ASP A 131 -22.39 16.27 -2.93
N TYR A 132 -21.38 15.48 -2.57
CA TYR A 132 -20.14 15.90 -1.91
C TYR A 132 -20.35 16.63 -0.57
N SER A 133 -21.56 16.59 -0.01
CA SER A 133 -21.87 17.26 1.26
C SER A 133 -21.25 16.55 2.46
N GLN A 134 -20.96 15.26 2.34
CA GLN A 134 -20.46 14.43 3.42
C GLN A 134 -19.26 13.60 2.97
N LYS A 135 -18.19 13.69 3.74
CA LYS A 135 -16.97 12.90 3.62
C LYS A 135 -16.69 12.25 4.97
N ASP A 136 -16.53 10.93 4.98
CA ASP A 136 -16.18 10.16 6.16
C ASP A 136 -14.94 9.32 5.84
N GLU A 137 -13.99 9.26 6.78
CA GLU A 137 -12.74 8.52 6.61
C GLU A 137 -12.43 7.77 7.90
N LYS A 138 -12.15 6.47 7.79
CA LYS A 138 -11.78 5.62 8.93
C LYS A 138 -10.62 4.72 8.59
N ILE A 139 -9.83 4.45 9.61
CA ILE A 139 -8.71 3.51 9.58
C ILE A 139 -9.05 2.38 10.54
N PHE A 140 -9.00 1.15 10.04
CA PHE A 140 -9.14 -0.06 10.82
C PHE A 140 -7.79 -0.74 10.94
N GLU A 141 -7.36 -0.99 12.17
CA GLU A 141 -6.25 -1.88 12.47
C GLU A 141 -6.80 -3.29 12.63
N ILE A 142 -6.31 -4.22 11.80
CA ILE A 142 -6.73 -5.61 11.82
C ILE A 142 -5.60 -6.42 12.45
N LEU A 143 -5.85 -6.92 13.65
CA LEU A 143 -4.93 -7.73 14.43
C LEU A 143 -5.53 -9.12 14.64
N LEU A 144 -4.75 -10.15 14.31
CA LEU A 144 -5.12 -11.54 14.55
C LEU A 144 -4.34 -12.08 15.76
N ASP A 145 -5.08 -12.44 16.81
CA ASP A 145 -4.58 -13.20 17.96
C ASP A 145 -4.44 -14.70 17.67
#